data_AF-A0A931D369-F1
#
_entry.id   AF-A0A931D369-F1
#
_cell.length_a   1.000
_cell.length_b   1.000
_cell.length_c   1.000
_cell.angle_alpha   90.00
_cell.angle_beta   90.00
_cell.angle_gamma   90.00
#
_symmetry.space_group_name_H-M   'P 1'
#
loop_
_entity.id
_entity.type
_entity.pdbx_description
1 polymer ?
#
loop_
_entity_poly.entity_id
_entity_poly.type
_entity_poly.pdbx_seq_one_letter_code
_entity_poly.pdbx_strand_id
1 'polypeptide(L)'
;MSKNPHGYYRIDFVRSVASGWAAHAEAVEVMYEGRKIARVVPKGRDEKLVAQVPAARAFELVLPRRFPALDVVAEKLRFVAVRERIRRNLTPTDGFRAVMTDRARQELDSKAPTTGKPGGGSYPLRVPNPDPTEFSPIYLPVGFSADPAILGYDGMMFLAGGSNSLLDQYAMPGPKAARLAVQWEELIRSRAERCEELGVQYIQTILPEKLSVLRAWAPMQIDGPTPLYRRVNRRVAREPWWVNSYPLLDNMKAKQRAFFKTDTHLSPIGTRRVAANLFAPIDNGLRGHVNRVKLSSTLARRGDLGKYFGTQPFYERFPIAVDADFGDAARGVDRTGYGAAENGRHRGLWFDFENSAAPSSRSVLVFGSSSFGPGDYSEHLGWWAKHLFSRYKMRWQSEFDWELIERERPDVVIGQTIERFMPEVPTS
;
A
#
# COMPACT_ATOMS: atom_id res chain seq x y z
N MET A 1 20.52 -43.22 16.61
CA MET A 1 19.99 -42.16 15.73
C MET A 1 18.53 -42.48 15.39
N SER A 2 17.58 -41.56 15.63
CA SER A 2 16.17 -41.83 15.32
C SER A 2 15.99 -42.00 13.81
N LYS A 3 15.50 -43.16 13.37
CA LYS A 3 15.27 -43.49 11.95
C LYS A 3 13.96 -42.86 11.45
N ASN A 4 13.82 -41.54 11.62
CA ASN A 4 12.65 -40.79 11.17
C ASN A 4 12.61 -40.74 9.64
N PRO A 5 11.43 -40.93 9.03
CA PRO A 5 11.29 -40.81 7.59
C PRO A 5 11.59 -39.38 7.13
N HIS A 6 12.36 -39.23 6.06
CA HIS A 6 12.72 -37.95 5.44
C HIS A 6 13.07 -38.14 3.97
N GLY A 7 13.22 -37.05 3.23
CA GLY A 7 13.63 -37.08 1.82
C GLY A 7 13.13 -35.87 1.04
N TYR A 8 13.14 -35.98 -0.28
CA TYR A 8 12.77 -34.88 -1.17
C TYR A 8 11.84 -35.33 -2.28
N TYR A 9 11.21 -34.34 -2.92
CA TYR A 9 10.38 -34.56 -4.10
C TYR A 9 10.54 -33.44 -5.13
N ARG A 10 10.13 -33.75 -6.36
CA ARG A 10 9.88 -32.83 -7.47
C ARG A 10 8.64 -33.30 -8.23
N ILE A 11 8.03 -32.41 -9.01
CA ILE A 11 6.88 -32.72 -9.86
C ILE A 11 7.19 -32.28 -11.28
N ASP A 12 7.04 -33.21 -12.23
CA ASP A 12 6.87 -32.90 -13.64
C ASP A 12 5.40 -32.61 -13.90
N PHE A 13 5.06 -31.33 -14.01
CA PHE A 13 3.69 -30.87 -14.25
C PHE A 13 3.15 -31.24 -15.64
N VAL A 14 4.03 -31.39 -16.64
CA VAL A 14 3.62 -31.74 -18.01
C VAL A 14 3.12 -33.19 -18.01
N ARG A 15 3.90 -34.07 -17.37
CA ARG A 15 3.59 -35.50 -17.27
C ARG A 15 2.65 -35.82 -16.10
N SER A 16 2.42 -34.89 -15.19
CA SER A 16 1.73 -35.13 -13.91
C SER A 16 2.39 -36.26 -13.12
N VAL A 17 3.73 -36.27 -13.08
CA VAL A 17 4.52 -37.30 -12.40
C VAL A 17 5.31 -36.66 -11.28
N ALA A 18 5.14 -37.16 -10.07
CA ALA A 18 5.98 -36.82 -8.94
C ALA A 18 7.11 -37.83 -8.80
N SER A 19 8.33 -37.36 -8.59
CA SER A 19 9.50 -38.21 -8.35
C SER A 19 10.34 -37.68 -7.21
N GLY A 20 11.12 -38.54 -6.58
CA GLY A 20 11.97 -38.16 -5.48
C GLY A 20 12.58 -39.36 -4.80
N TRP A 21 12.97 -39.18 -3.55
CA TRP A 21 13.41 -40.28 -2.71
C TRP A 21 12.94 -40.09 -1.27
N ALA A 22 12.78 -41.20 -0.57
CA ALA A 22 12.50 -41.22 0.86
C ALA A 22 13.42 -42.23 1.55
N ALA A 23 14.02 -41.84 2.67
CA ALA A 23 14.78 -42.70 3.55
C ALA A 23 13.93 -43.12 4.74
N HIS A 24 14.06 -44.37 5.16
CA HIS A 24 13.29 -44.95 6.28
C HIS A 24 11.77 -44.85 6.14
N ALA A 25 11.25 -44.76 4.91
CA ALA A 25 9.82 -44.69 4.64
C ALA A 25 9.31 -46.01 4.07
N GLU A 26 8.17 -46.49 4.58
CA GLU A 26 7.43 -47.63 4.04
C GLU A 26 6.54 -47.20 2.87
N ALA A 27 6.12 -45.93 2.88
CA ALA A 27 5.33 -45.34 1.82
C ALA A 27 5.57 -43.82 1.74
N VAL A 28 5.28 -43.26 0.57
CA VAL A 28 5.08 -41.83 0.37
C VAL A 28 3.62 -41.62 -0.01
N GLU A 29 2.93 -40.79 0.76
CA GLU A 29 1.54 -40.42 0.53
C GLU A 29 1.49 -39.00 -0.03
N VAL A 30 0.60 -38.79 -1.00
CA VAL A 30 0.30 -37.47 -1.54
C VAL A 30 -0.98 -36.98 -0.88
N MET A 31 -0.87 -35.82 -0.24
CA MET A 31 -1.96 -35.17 0.48
C MET A 31 -2.38 -33.92 -0.29
N TYR A 32 -3.68 -33.78 -0.56
CA TYR A 32 -4.26 -32.56 -1.11
C TYR A 32 -5.34 -32.03 -0.17
N GLU A 33 -5.19 -30.80 0.31
CA GLU A 33 -6.11 -30.15 1.25
C GLU A 33 -6.45 -31.06 2.46
N GLY A 34 -5.42 -31.73 2.99
CA GLY A 34 -5.53 -32.62 4.14
C GLY A 34 -6.06 -34.03 3.82
N ARG A 35 -6.47 -34.32 2.59
CA ARG A 35 -6.96 -35.64 2.16
C ARG A 35 -5.87 -36.42 1.41
N LYS A 36 -5.75 -37.71 1.70
CA LYS A 36 -4.85 -38.60 0.95
C LYS A 36 -5.43 -38.86 -0.43
N ILE A 37 -4.68 -38.55 -1.49
CA ILE A 37 -5.11 -38.70 -2.88
C ILE A 37 -4.32 -39.75 -3.66
N ALA A 38 -3.10 -40.08 -3.21
CA ALA A 38 -2.28 -41.11 -3.83
C ALA A 38 -1.27 -41.68 -2.83
N ARG A 39 -0.72 -42.86 -3.14
CA ARG A 39 0.28 -43.54 -2.32
C ARG A 39 1.22 -44.34 -3.21
N VAL A 40 2.51 -44.29 -2.91
CA VAL A 40 3.54 -45.11 -3.56
C VAL A 40 4.45 -45.73 -2.51
N VAL A 41 4.93 -46.94 -2.77
CA VAL A 41 6.00 -47.57 -1.98
C VAL A 41 7.32 -47.22 -2.68
N PRO A 42 8.24 -46.49 -2.02
CA PRO A 42 9.55 -46.19 -2.59
C PRO A 42 10.31 -47.48 -2.94
N LYS A 43 10.71 -47.60 -4.20
CA LYS A 43 11.41 -48.76 -4.75
C LYS A 43 12.51 -48.26 -5.69
N GLY A 44 13.65 -48.95 -5.68
CA GLY A 44 14.82 -48.59 -6.49
C GLY A 44 15.99 -48.08 -5.66
N ARG A 45 17.19 -48.19 -6.24
CA ARG A 45 18.46 -47.72 -5.69
C ARG A 45 19.10 -46.76 -6.69
N ASP A 46 19.48 -45.59 -6.19
CA ASP A 46 20.37 -44.67 -6.88
C ASP A 46 21.73 -44.80 -6.19
N GLU A 47 22.74 -45.33 -6.88
CA GLU A 47 24.04 -45.64 -6.28
C GLU A 47 24.75 -44.40 -5.71
N LYS A 48 24.59 -43.26 -6.37
CA LYS A 48 25.17 -41.99 -5.91
C LYS A 48 24.48 -41.50 -4.64
N LEU A 49 23.16 -41.65 -4.59
CA LEU A 49 22.38 -41.26 -3.42
C LEU A 49 22.58 -42.22 -2.25
N VAL A 50 22.66 -43.53 -2.49
CA VAL A 50 22.87 -44.56 -1.48
C VAL A 50 24.22 -44.41 -0.79
N ALA A 51 25.25 -43.93 -1.50
CA ALA A 51 26.55 -43.61 -0.91
C ALA A 51 26.46 -42.51 0.17
N GLN A 52 25.52 -41.56 0.03
CA GLN A 52 25.30 -40.48 1.00
C GLN A 52 24.23 -40.82 2.04
N VAL A 53 23.18 -41.52 1.61
CA VAL A 53 22.01 -41.89 2.41
C VAL A 53 21.65 -43.36 2.13
N PRO A 54 22.25 -44.33 2.84
CA PRO A 54 22.09 -45.77 2.51
C PRO A 54 20.63 -46.27 2.53
N ALA A 55 19.79 -45.63 3.33
CA ALA A 55 18.37 -45.97 3.46
C ALA A 55 17.48 -45.31 2.40
N ALA A 56 18.00 -44.43 1.55
CA ALA A 56 17.22 -43.76 0.53
C ALA A 56 16.70 -44.76 -0.51
N ARG A 57 15.43 -44.61 -0.86
CA ARG A 57 14.76 -45.36 -1.92
C ARG A 57 14.05 -44.35 -2.82
N ALA A 58 14.21 -44.52 -4.12
CA ALA A 58 13.55 -43.67 -5.10
C ALA A 58 12.03 -43.93 -5.09
N PHE A 59 11.25 -42.96 -5.52
CA PHE A 59 9.85 -43.17 -5.86
C PHE A 59 9.49 -42.37 -7.11
N GLU A 60 8.54 -42.91 -7.87
CA GLU A 60 7.87 -42.23 -8.96
C GLU A 60 6.38 -42.56 -8.87
N LEU A 61 5.53 -41.55 -9.07
CA LEU A 61 4.09 -41.66 -8.92
C LEU A 61 3.39 -40.75 -9.91
N VAL A 62 2.50 -41.33 -10.71
CA VAL A 62 1.55 -40.57 -11.52
C VAL A 62 0.50 -39.95 -10.60
N LEU A 63 0.35 -38.64 -10.67
CA LEU A 63 -0.65 -37.89 -9.90
C LEU A 63 -2.03 -38.10 -10.52
N PRO A 64 -3.10 -38.22 -9.70
CA PRO A 64 -4.44 -38.53 -10.18
C PRO A 64 -5.05 -37.40 -11.04
N ARG A 65 -4.46 -36.21 -10.99
CA ARG A 65 -4.78 -35.07 -11.82
C ARG A 65 -3.58 -34.15 -11.93
N ARG A 66 -3.66 -33.20 -12.87
CA ARG A 66 -2.76 -32.04 -12.91
C ARG A 66 -3.01 -31.15 -11.70
N PHE A 67 -1.94 -30.79 -11.01
CA PHE A 67 -1.97 -29.79 -9.95
C PHE A 67 -1.24 -28.54 -10.44
N PRO A 68 -1.77 -27.32 -10.20
CA PRO A 68 -1.05 -26.09 -10.46
C PRO A 68 0.19 -25.98 -9.56
N ALA A 69 1.20 -25.27 -10.04
CA ALA A 69 2.35 -24.89 -9.22
C ALA A 69 1.93 -24.14 -7.94
N LEU A 70 0.86 -23.36 -8.04
CA LEU A 70 0.27 -22.64 -6.91
C LEU A 70 -0.17 -23.56 -5.75
N ASP A 71 -0.67 -24.77 -6.05
CA ASP A 71 -1.13 -25.71 -5.00
C ASP A 71 0.02 -26.26 -4.16
N VAL A 72 1.23 -26.32 -4.71
CA VAL A 72 2.44 -26.73 -3.98
C VAL A 72 2.99 -25.57 -3.14
N VAL A 73 3.04 -24.36 -3.70
CA VAL A 73 3.52 -23.16 -2.99
C VAL A 73 2.59 -22.80 -1.82
N ALA A 74 1.27 -22.98 -1.99
CA ALA A 74 0.26 -22.75 -0.96
C ALA A 74 0.12 -23.92 0.03
N GLU A 75 1.01 -24.92 -0.02
CA GLU A 75 0.99 -26.14 0.82
C GLU A 75 -0.31 -26.95 0.78
N LYS A 76 -1.14 -26.75 -0.26
CA LYS A 76 -2.33 -27.56 -0.50
C LYS A 76 -1.94 -28.97 -0.91
N LEU A 77 -0.92 -29.11 -1.76
CA LEU A 77 -0.35 -30.39 -2.18
C LEU A 77 0.95 -30.67 -1.39
N ARG A 78 0.98 -31.78 -0.64
CA ARG A 78 2.12 -32.20 0.18
C ARG A 78 2.48 -33.66 -0.05
N PHE A 79 3.76 -33.96 0.04
CA PHE A 79 4.28 -35.34 0.02
C PHE A 79 4.69 -35.71 1.44
N VAL A 80 4.19 -36.84 1.93
CA VAL A 80 4.37 -37.27 3.31
C VAL A 80 5.01 -38.65 3.31
N ALA A 81 6.22 -38.75 3.84
CA ALA A 81 6.85 -40.03 4.10
C ALA A 81 6.27 -40.65 5.38
N VAL A 82 5.88 -41.92 5.28
CA VAL A 82 5.18 -42.66 6.32
C VAL A 82 6.01 -43.87 6.72
N ARG A 83 6.14 -44.07 8.04
CA ARG A 83 6.68 -45.29 8.64
C ARG A 83 5.93 -45.57 9.93
N GLU A 84 5.29 -46.73 10.03
CA GLU A 84 4.43 -47.06 11.17
C GLU A 84 3.43 -45.92 11.47
N ARG A 85 3.50 -45.29 12.65
CA ARG A 85 2.67 -44.14 13.06
C ARG A 85 3.30 -42.77 12.80
N ILE A 86 4.54 -42.73 12.29
CA ILE A 86 5.29 -41.48 12.07
C ILE A 86 5.04 -40.98 10.65
N ARG A 87 4.70 -39.69 10.54
CA ARG A 87 4.45 -38.99 9.28
C ARG A 87 5.32 -37.74 9.22
N ARG A 88 6.07 -37.55 8.14
CA ARG A 88 6.94 -36.39 7.92
C ARG A 88 6.77 -35.85 6.51
N ASN A 89 6.62 -34.53 6.38
CA ASN A 89 6.61 -33.89 5.07
C ASN A 89 7.98 -34.07 4.41
N LEU A 90 7.97 -34.47 3.14
CA LEU A 90 9.13 -34.38 2.28
C LEU A 90 9.34 -32.92 1.87
N THR A 91 10.58 -32.53 1.65
CA THR A 91 10.93 -31.17 1.28
C THR A 91 11.16 -31.09 -0.24
N PRO A 92 10.63 -30.07 -0.95
CA PRO A 92 11.06 -29.84 -2.33
C PRO A 92 12.55 -29.52 -2.36
N THR A 93 13.28 -29.91 -3.41
CA THR A 93 14.68 -29.47 -3.57
C THR A 93 14.74 -27.94 -3.76
N ASP A 94 15.84 -27.29 -3.40
CA ASP A 94 15.94 -25.83 -3.48
C ASP A 94 15.77 -25.31 -4.92
N GLY A 95 16.38 -25.99 -5.89
CA GLY A 95 16.16 -25.70 -7.32
C GLY A 95 14.72 -25.89 -7.75
N PHE A 96 14.03 -26.93 -7.23
CA PHE A 96 12.61 -27.12 -7.50
C PHE A 96 11.76 -26.04 -6.85
N ARG A 97 12.06 -25.61 -5.62
CA ARG A 97 11.36 -24.51 -4.94
C ARG A 97 11.42 -23.21 -5.74
N ALA A 98 12.58 -22.86 -6.31
CA ALA A 98 12.70 -21.68 -7.16
C ALA A 98 11.83 -21.79 -8.43
N VAL A 99 11.87 -22.94 -9.11
CA VAL A 99 11.02 -23.24 -10.28
C VAL A 99 9.53 -23.19 -9.92
N MET A 100 9.16 -23.68 -8.73
CA MET A 100 7.79 -23.66 -8.24
C MET A 100 7.26 -22.26 -8.02
N THR A 101 8.06 -21.39 -7.42
CA THR A 101 7.72 -19.98 -7.23
C THR A 101 7.55 -19.26 -8.57
N ASP A 102 8.49 -19.47 -9.50
CA ASP A 102 8.42 -18.83 -10.83
C ASP A 102 7.23 -19.35 -11.64
N ARG A 103 6.95 -20.65 -11.62
CA ARG A 103 5.81 -21.24 -12.32
C ARG A 103 4.47 -20.85 -11.68
N ALA A 104 4.39 -20.77 -10.35
CA ALA A 104 3.20 -20.25 -9.67
C ALA A 104 2.93 -18.79 -10.04
N ARG A 105 4.00 -17.98 -10.19
CA ARG A 105 3.91 -16.62 -10.72
C ARG A 105 3.39 -16.63 -12.16
N GLN A 106 3.97 -17.42 -13.06
CA GLN A 106 3.49 -17.54 -14.45
C GLN A 106 2.04 -18.04 -14.55
N GLU A 107 1.60 -18.94 -13.67
CA GLU A 107 0.20 -19.40 -13.60
C GLU A 107 -0.75 -18.30 -13.10
N LEU A 108 -0.30 -17.45 -12.19
CA LEU A 108 -1.05 -16.27 -11.75
C LEU A 108 -1.08 -15.22 -12.87
N ASP A 109 0.03 -14.99 -13.55
CA ASP A 109 0.18 -14.02 -14.64
C ASP A 109 -0.60 -14.43 -15.90
N SER A 110 -0.61 -15.72 -16.26
CA SER A 110 -1.39 -16.25 -17.38
C SER A 110 -2.90 -16.28 -17.11
N LYS A 111 -3.29 -16.24 -15.84
CA LYS A 111 -4.67 -16.02 -15.40
C LYS A 111 -4.94 -14.53 -15.17
N ALA A 112 -3.92 -13.69 -15.10
CA ALA A 112 -4.07 -12.25 -15.05
C ALA A 112 -4.46 -11.77 -16.45
N PRO A 113 -5.43 -10.85 -16.59
CA PRO A 113 -5.85 -10.40 -17.90
C PRO A 113 -4.68 -9.72 -18.61
N THR A 114 -4.32 -10.21 -19.78
CA THR A 114 -3.44 -9.49 -20.71
C THR A 114 -4.18 -8.24 -21.17
N THR A 115 -3.75 -7.09 -20.67
CA THR A 115 -4.17 -5.73 -21.08
C THR A 115 -5.66 -5.40 -20.90
N GLY A 116 -5.94 -4.45 -19.99
CA GLY A 116 -7.10 -3.56 -20.17
C GLY A 116 -8.37 -3.82 -19.35
N LYS A 117 -8.27 -3.83 -18.02
CA LYS A 117 -9.13 -3.12 -17.02
C LYS A 117 -8.91 -3.76 -15.65
N PRO A 118 -8.28 -3.07 -14.68
CA PRO A 118 -8.04 -3.65 -13.36
C PRO A 118 -9.34 -3.72 -12.57
N GLY A 119 -9.73 -4.94 -12.16
CA GLY A 119 -10.93 -5.20 -11.37
C GLY A 119 -12.19 -5.23 -12.24
N GLY A 120 -12.81 -6.41 -12.37
CA GLY A 120 -14.12 -6.56 -12.99
C GLY A 120 -15.07 -5.48 -12.49
N GLY A 121 -15.71 -4.77 -13.42
CA GLY A 121 -16.67 -3.70 -13.13
C GLY A 121 -17.90 -4.17 -12.34
N SER A 122 -18.01 -5.47 -12.05
CA SER A 122 -19.06 -6.09 -11.23
C SER A 122 -18.84 -5.94 -9.72
N TYR A 123 -17.64 -5.58 -9.25
CA TYR A 123 -17.36 -5.50 -7.81
C TYR A 123 -17.34 -4.05 -7.30
N PRO A 124 -18.01 -3.75 -6.17
CA PRO A 124 -18.10 -2.39 -5.65
C PRO A 124 -16.74 -1.89 -5.17
N LEU A 125 -16.42 -0.61 -5.38
CA LEU A 125 -15.18 -0.03 -4.85
C LEU A 125 -15.14 -0.06 -3.31
N ARG A 126 -16.32 0.05 -2.70
CA ARG A 126 -16.54 0.14 -1.25
C ARG A 126 -17.73 -0.71 -0.85
N VAL A 127 -17.63 -1.41 0.29
CA VAL A 127 -18.70 -2.17 0.92
C VAL A 127 -18.94 -1.57 2.30
N PRO A 128 -20.08 -0.88 2.54
CA PRO A 128 -20.41 -0.35 3.85
C PRO A 128 -20.79 -1.48 4.81
N ASN A 129 -20.41 -1.36 6.08
CA ASN A 129 -20.72 -2.35 7.13
C ASN A 129 -20.42 -3.81 6.69
N PRO A 130 -19.20 -4.10 6.23
CA PRO A 130 -18.86 -5.39 5.63
C PRO A 130 -19.03 -6.53 6.65
N ASP A 131 -19.79 -7.57 6.27
CA ASP A 131 -19.86 -8.81 7.03
C ASP A 131 -18.57 -9.62 6.80
N PRO A 132 -17.79 -9.93 7.86
CA PRO A 132 -16.55 -10.68 7.71
C PRO A 132 -16.71 -12.04 7.01
N THR A 133 -17.89 -12.65 7.04
CA THR A 133 -18.17 -13.94 6.41
C THR A 133 -18.25 -13.87 4.88
N GLU A 134 -18.41 -12.66 4.32
CA GLU A 134 -18.40 -12.41 2.87
C GLU A 134 -16.97 -12.35 2.29
N PHE A 135 -15.94 -12.34 3.16
CA PHE A 135 -14.54 -12.22 2.76
C PHE A 135 -13.76 -13.49 3.05
N SER A 136 -12.99 -13.94 2.07
CA SER A 136 -12.01 -15.03 2.23
C SER A 136 -10.60 -14.46 2.37
N PRO A 137 -9.79 -14.93 3.33
CA PRO A 137 -8.39 -14.56 3.38
C PRO A 137 -7.64 -15.16 2.19
N ILE A 138 -6.69 -14.39 1.65
CA ILE A 138 -5.75 -14.86 0.63
C ILE A 138 -4.34 -14.73 1.21
N TYR A 139 -3.54 -15.79 1.03
CA TYR A 139 -2.15 -15.82 1.46
C TYR A 139 -1.26 -15.75 0.23
N LEU A 140 -0.44 -14.70 0.17
CA LEU A 140 0.54 -14.47 -0.89
C LEU A 140 1.94 -14.37 -0.24
N PRO A 141 3.00 -14.83 -0.93
CA PRO A 141 4.33 -14.79 -0.37
C PRO A 141 4.84 -13.35 -0.24
N VAL A 142 5.55 -13.07 0.86
CA VAL A 142 6.28 -11.81 1.03
C VAL A 142 7.30 -11.65 -0.09
N GLY A 143 7.40 -10.46 -0.66
CA GLY A 143 8.21 -10.17 -1.84
C GLY A 143 7.53 -10.51 -3.17
N PHE A 144 6.30 -11.04 -3.17
CA PHE A 144 5.53 -11.19 -4.41
C PHE A 144 5.39 -9.82 -5.08
N SER A 145 5.87 -9.72 -6.32
CA SER A 145 5.95 -8.47 -7.06
C SER A 145 5.06 -8.55 -8.29
N ALA A 146 4.23 -7.52 -8.47
CA ALA A 146 3.42 -7.29 -9.65
C ALA A 146 3.57 -5.80 -9.98
N ASP A 147 4.56 -5.49 -10.84
CA ASP A 147 4.98 -4.11 -11.14
C ASP A 147 3.76 -3.21 -11.45
N PRO A 148 3.62 -2.05 -10.78
CA PRO A 148 4.59 -1.38 -9.91
C PRO A 148 4.52 -1.70 -8.42
N ALA A 149 3.74 -2.70 -8.02
CA ALA A 149 3.48 -3.02 -6.63
C ALA A 149 4.25 -4.24 -6.13
N ILE A 150 4.60 -4.24 -4.85
CA ILE A 150 5.23 -5.37 -4.17
C ILE A 150 4.58 -5.64 -2.81
N LEU A 151 4.41 -6.92 -2.49
CA LEU A 151 3.79 -7.36 -1.26
C LEU A 151 4.83 -7.51 -0.15
N GLY A 152 4.63 -6.79 0.94
CA GLY A 152 5.39 -6.91 2.18
C GLY A 152 4.73 -7.82 3.22
N TYR A 153 5.18 -7.68 4.47
CA TYR A 153 4.68 -8.44 5.60
C TYR A 153 3.24 -8.04 5.97
N ASP A 154 2.47 -8.98 6.52
CA ASP A 154 1.08 -8.78 6.98
C ASP A 154 0.12 -8.22 5.89
N GLY A 155 0.34 -8.62 4.64
CA GLY A 155 -0.50 -8.21 3.50
C GLY A 155 -0.32 -6.74 3.08
N MET A 156 0.71 -6.06 3.58
CA MET A 156 0.98 -4.67 3.25
C MET A 156 1.53 -4.56 1.82
N MET A 157 0.82 -3.89 0.92
CA MET A 157 1.27 -3.65 -0.45
C MET A 157 2.00 -2.31 -0.53
N PHE A 158 3.11 -2.27 -1.25
CA PHE A 158 3.90 -1.06 -1.46
C PHE A 158 3.99 -0.75 -2.94
N LEU A 159 3.96 0.53 -3.28
CA LEU A 159 4.48 0.98 -4.56
C LEU A 159 6.00 0.83 -4.51
N ALA A 160 6.60 0.23 -5.55
CA ALA A 160 8.05 0.07 -5.68
C ALA A 160 8.54 0.58 -7.06
N GLY A 161 7.71 0.51 -8.09
CA GLY A 161 8.05 0.92 -9.45
C GLY A 161 7.09 1.93 -10.06
N GLY A 162 6.88 1.78 -11.37
CA GLY A 162 5.96 2.58 -12.16
C GLY A 162 6.52 3.94 -12.58
N SER A 163 5.65 4.82 -13.05
CA SER A 163 6.02 6.14 -13.62
C SER A 163 6.75 7.08 -12.66
N ASN A 164 6.79 6.77 -11.36
CA ASN A 164 7.48 7.57 -10.36
C ASN A 164 8.90 7.06 -10.05
N SER A 165 9.31 5.88 -10.55
CA SER A 165 10.64 5.29 -10.28
C SER A 165 11.01 5.30 -8.79
N LEU A 166 10.08 4.89 -7.92
CA LEU A 166 10.19 5.19 -6.48
C LEU A 166 11.47 4.64 -5.83
N LEU A 167 11.87 3.40 -6.16
CA LEU A 167 13.12 2.82 -5.61
C LEU A 167 14.37 3.60 -6.04
N ASP A 168 14.40 4.15 -7.26
CA ASP A 168 15.52 5.00 -7.71
C ASP A 168 15.62 6.28 -6.89
N GLN A 169 14.50 6.77 -6.34
CA GLN A 169 14.51 7.93 -5.46
C GLN A 169 15.17 7.65 -4.11
N TYR A 170 15.01 6.44 -3.57
CA TYR A 170 15.74 6.03 -2.36
C TYR A 170 17.25 5.90 -2.62
N ALA A 171 17.62 5.48 -3.84
CA ALA A 171 19.00 5.39 -4.30
C ALA A 171 19.56 6.73 -4.86
N MET A 172 18.83 7.84 -4.72
CA MET A 172 19.20 9.11 -5.36
C MET A 172 20.60 9.58 -4.92
N PRO A 173 21.53 9.86 -5.87
CA PRO A 173 22.87 10.35 -5.54
C PRO A 173 22.84 11.62 -4.70
N GLY A 174 23.74 11.69 -3.72
CA GLY A 174 23.85 12.81 -2.78
C GLY A 174 23.90 14.20 -3.43
N PRO A 175 24.73 14.43 -4.46
CA PRO A 175 24.79 15.71 -5.17
C PRO A 175 23.47 16.07 -5.88
N LYS A 176 22.80 15.11 -6.52
CA LYS A 176 21.51 15.33 -7.18
C LYS A 176 20.43 15.71 -6.15
N ALA A 177 20.36 14.98 -5.04
CA ALA A 177 19.45 15.29 -3.94
C ALA A 177 19.74 16.65 -3.30
N ALA A 178 21.02 17.06 -3.21
CA ALA A 178 21.41 18.37 -2.71
C ALA A 178 20.89 19.50 -3.59
N ARG A 179 21.09 19.39 -4.90
CA ARG A 179 20.64 20.38 -5.88
C ARG A 179 19.12 20.54 -5.88
N LEU A 180 18.39 19.42 -5.98
CA LEU A 180 16.92 19.45 -5.93
C LEU A 180 16.39 20.01 -4.61
N ALA A 181 17.06 19.75 -3.48
CA ALA A 181 16.65 20.29 -2.20
C ALA A 181 16.80 21.82 -2.10
N VAL A 182 17.78 22.41 -2.78
CA VAL A 182 17.92 23.87 -2.89
C VAL A 182 16.77 24.44 -3.72
N GLN A 183 16.46 23.83 -4.87
CA GLN A 183 15.35 24.27 -5.72
C GLN A 183 14.00 24.21 -5.00
N TRP A 184 13.76 23.14 -4.23
CA TRP A 184 12.56 23.04 -3.40
C TRP A 184 12.52 24.10 -2.30
N GLU A 185 13.65 24.37 -1.64
CA GLU A 185 13.73 25.43 -0.62
C GLU A 185 13.41 26.80 -1.22
N GLU A 186 14.02 27.14 -2.35
CA GLU A 186 13.81 28.40 -3.08
C GLU A 186 12.34 28.55 -3.49
N LEU A 187 11.73 27.51 -4.09
CA LEU A 187 10.32 27.51 -4.47
C LEU A 187 9.39 27.71 -3.27
N ILE A 188 9.62 26.96 -2.19
CA ILE A 188 8.71 27.04 -1.03
C ILE A 188 8.85 28.41 -0.34
N ARG A 189 10.07 28.97 -0.28
CA ARG A 189 10.31 30.29 0.29
C ARG A 189 9.68 31.40 -0.58
N SER A 190 9.84 31.35 -1.90
CA SER A 190 9.23 32.35 -2.78
C SER A 190 7.70 32.33 -2.70
N ARG A 191 7.09 31.15 -2.56
CA ARG A 191 5.64 31.03 -2.29
C ARG A 191 5.24 31.68 -0.96
N ALA A 192 6.04 31.48 0.08
CA ALA A 192 5.79 32.07 1.39
C ALA A 192 5.86 33.60 1.33
N GLU A 193 6.92 34.15 0.72
CA GLU A 193 7.11 35.58 0.51
C GLU A 193 5.95 36.18 -0.30
N ARG A 194 5.55 35.54 -1.40
CA ARG A 194 4.44 36.01 -2.21
C ARG A 194 3.09 35.97 -1.47
N CYS A 195 2.85 34.95 -0.67
CA CYS A 195 1.64 34.90 0.17
C CYS A 195 1.65 36.01 1.23
N GLU A 196 2.81 36.28 1.84
CA GLU A 196 2.99 37.36 2.81
C GLU A 196 2.72 38.75 2.18
N GLU A 197 3.23 39.01 0.97
CA GLU A 197 2.92 40.21 0.19
C GLU A 197 1.41 40.40 -0.05
N LEU A 198 0.68 39.30 -0.22
CA LEU A 198 -0.77 39.30 -0.42
C LEU A 198 -1.57 39.33 0.90
N GLY A 199 -0.90 39.29 2.05
CA GLY A 199 -1.54 39.22 3.37
C GLY A 199 -2.21 37.87 3.65
N VAL A 200 -1.78 36.81 2.97
CA VAL A 200 -2.33 35.45 3.04
C VAL A 200 -1.40 34.55 3.87
N GLN A 201 -1.95 33.79 4.82
CA GLN A 201 -1.13 32.81 5.56
C GLN A 201 -0.72 31.66 4.63
N TYR A 202 0.56 31.29 4.64
CA TYR A 202 1.07 30.16 3.87
C TYR A 202 1.37 28.95 4.76
N ILE A 203 1.01 27.76 4.27
CA ILE A 203 1.39 26.48 4.87
C ILE A 203 1.87 25.52 3.77
N GLN A 204 3.03 24.89 3.96
CA GLN A 204 3.55 23.84 3.10
C GLN A 204 3.69 22.53 3.86
N THR A 205 3.26 21.43 3.24
CA THR A 205 3.55 20.08 3.72
C THR A 205 3.95 19.15 2.58
N ILE A 206 4.82 18.19 2.88
CA ILE A 206 5.13 17.06 2.01
C ILE A 206 4.82 15.78 2.79
N LEU A 207 3.82 15.04 2.33
CA LEU A 207 3.44 13.79 2.95
C LEU A 207 4.52 12.72 2.65
N PRO A 208 5.00 12.00 3.68
CA PRO A 208 6.00 10.97 3.48
C PRO A 208 5.42 9.79 2.71
N GLU A 209 6.28 9.06 2.02
CA GLU A 209 5.88 7.81 1.40
C GLU A 209 5.55 6.74 2.42
N LYS A 210 4.61 5.88 2.04
CA LYS A 210 4.25 4.69 2.82
C LYS A 210 5.47 3.82 3.08
N LEU A 211 6.34 3.66 2.07
CA LEU A 211 7.56 2.88 2.17
C LEU A 211 8.58 3.50 3.15
N SER A 212 8.63 4.85 3.25
CA SER A 212 9.47 5.57 4.22
C SER A 212 9.03 5.33 5.67
N VAL A 213 7.71 5.35 5.92
CA VAL A 213 7.13 5.21 7.26
C VAL A 213 7.06 3.74 7.71
N LEU A 214 6.67 2.84 6.80
CA LEU A 214 6.43 1.42 7.08
C LEU A 214 7.57 0.51 6.60
N ARG A 215 8.81 1.02 6.58
CA ARG A 215 10.01 0.28 6.15
C ARG A 215 10.18 -1.11 6.76
N ALA A 216 9.77 -1.31 8.02
CA ALA A 216 9.83 -2.63 8.68
C ALA A 216 8.86 -3.68 8.12
N TRP A 217 7.83 -3.27 7.37
CA TRP A 217 6.90 -4.17 6.68
C TRP A 217 7.26 -4.37 5.22
N ALA A 218 8.22 -3.63 4.67
CA ALA A 218 8.66 -3.80 3.30
C ALA A 218 9.46 -5.11 3.13
N PRO A 219 9.39 -5.77 1.97
CA PRO A 219 10.20 -6.95 1.69
C PRO A 219 11.64 -6.59 1.26
N MET A 220 12.05 -5.33 1.40
CA MET A 220 13.38 -4.82 1.08
C MET A 220 13.85 -3.86 2.18
N GLN A 221 15.17 -3.66 2.25
CA GLN A 221 15.76 -2.72 3.18
C GLN A 221 15.56 -1.28 2.68
N ILE A 222 15.02 -0.42 3.55
CA ILE A 222 14.80 1.00 3.33
C ILE A 222 15.23 1.74 4.60
N ASP A 223 16.20 2.64 4.50
CA ASP A 223 16.81 3.29 5.68
C ASP A 223 15.95 4.40 6.30
N GLY A 224 14.83 4.76 5.66
CA GLY A 224 13.97 5.88 6.04
C GLY A 224 13.54 6.65 4.80
N PRO A 225 13.20 7.94 4.92
CA PRO A 225 12.80 8.76 3.78
C PRO A 225 13.93 8.93 2.75
N THR A 226 13.52 9.20 1.51
CA THR A 226 14.39 9.50 0.38
C THR A 226 15.42 10.58 0.75
N PRO A 227 16.64 10.53 0.17
CA PRO A 227 17.67 11.54 0.41
C PRO A 227 17.19 12.98 0.16
N LEU A 228 16.34 13.18 -0.86
CA LEU A 228 15.75 14.48 -1.19
C LEU A 228 14.79 14.97 -0.09
N TYR A 229 13.82 14.14 0.31
CA TYR A 229 12.89 14.47 1.39
C TYR A 229 13.62 14.85 2.69
N ARG A 230 14.64 14.07 3.08
CA ARG A 230 15.45 14.34 4.28
C ARG A 230 16.21 15.67 4.20
N ARG A 231 16.65 16.08 3.00
CA ARG A 231 17.38 17.34 2.81
C ARG A 231 16.46 18.55 2.84
N VAL A 232 15.32 18.49 2.14
CA VAL A 232 14.30 19.55 2.18
C VAL A 232 13.83 19.77 3.61
N ASN A 233 13.41 18.70 4.31
CA ASN A 233 12.97 18.79 5.70
C ASN A 233 13.98 19.46 6.62
N ARG A 234 15.28 19.20 6.44
CA ARG A 234 16.32 19.82 7.27
C ARG A 234 16.48 21.30 6.99
N ARG A 235 16.37 21.71 5.73
CA ARG A 235 16.51 23.11 5.30
C ARG A 235 15.37 23.98 5.83
N VAL A 236 14.14 23.49 5.71
CA VAL A 236 12.94 24.27 6.09
C VAL A 236 12.39 23.94 7.47
N ALA A 237 13.11 23.16 8.29
CA ALA A 237 12.63 22.65 9.58
C ALA A 237 12.16 23.71 10.58
N ARG A 238 12.72 24.91 10.50
CA ARG A 238 12.47 26.03 11.43
C ARG A 238 11.52 27.07 10.88
N GLU A 239 11.06 26.89 9.65
CA GLU A 239 10.19 27.86 8.98
C GLU A 239 8.77 27.73 9.53
N PRO A 240 8.09 28.86 9.85
CA PRO A 240 6.78 28.83 10.50
C PRO A 240 5.67 28.26 9.60
N TRP A 241 5.85 28.32 8.29
CA TRP A 241 4.93 27.78 7.29
C TRP A 241 5.14 26.28 7.02
N TRP A 242 6.17 25.64 7.60
CA TRP A 242 6.47 24.24 7.32
C TRP A 242 5.80 23.27 8.30
N VAL A 243 5.02 22.32 7.77
CA VAL A 243 4.41 21.24 8.55
C VAL A 243 5.00 19.89 8.14
N ASN A 244 5.86 19.34 9.00
CA ASN A 244 6.43 18.00 8.80
C ASN A 244 5.53 16.90 9.37
N SER A 245 4.95 16.08 8.48
CA SER A 245 4.10 14.95 8.87
C SER A 245 4.87 13.64 9.13
N TYR A 246 6.16 13.55 8.77
CA TYR A 246 6.92 12.30 8.91
C TYR A 246 7.13 11.85 10.36
N PRO A 247 7.66 12.69 11.29
CA PRO A 247 7.87 12.26 12.68
C PRO A 247 6.56 11.84 13.36
N LEU A 248 5.45 12.49 13.01
CA LEU A 248 4.13 12.15 13.53
C LEU A 248 3.74 10.72 13.16
N LEU A 249 3.89 10.35 11.88
CA LEU A 249 3.52 9.04 11.37
C LEU A 249 4.53 7.96 11.77
N ASP A 250 5.83 8.27 11.73
CA ASP A 250 6.90 7.32 12.08
C ASP A 250 6.91 6.97 13.58
N ASN A 251 6.42 7.86 14.45
CA ASN A 251 6.33 7.61 15.90
C ASN A 251 4.97 7.04 16.36
N MET A 252 4.06 6.69 15.43
CA MET A 252 2.80 6.04 15.81
C MET A 252 3.06 4.65 16.39
N LYS A 253 2.52 4.38 17.61
CA LYS A 253 2.61 3.06 18.26
C LYS A 253 2.12 1.92 17.37
N ALA A 254 1.04 2.15 16.62
CA ALA A 254 0.52 1.23 15.62
C ALA A 254 0.67 1.84 14.22
N LYS A 255 1.91 2.15 13.81
CA LYS A 255 2.21 2.85 12.55
C LYS A 255 1.65 2.17 11.31
N GLN A 256 1.53 0.84 11.29
CA GLN A 256 0.90 0.09 10.20
C GLN A 256 -0.57 0.51 9.95
N ARG A 257 -1.24 1.10 10.96
CA ARG A 257 -2.59 1.64 10.82
C ARG A 257 -2.62 3.03 10.21
N ALA A 258 -1.48 3.68 9.97
CA ALA A 258 -1.41 5.01 9.35
C ALA A 258 -1.75 4.98 7.86
N PHE A 259 -1.52 3.84 7.20
CA PHE A 259 -1.78 3.64 5.78
C PHE A 259 -2.75 2.47 5.62
N PHE A 260 -3.46 2.46 4.49
CA PHE A 260 -4.15 1.26 4.03
C PHE A 260 -3.13 0.17 3.71
N LYS A 261 -3.47 -1.10 3.89
CA LYS A 261 -2.69 -2.26 3.43
C LYS A 261 -2.61 -2.32 1.91
N THR A 262 -3.73 -2.23 1.22
CA THR A 262 -3.80 -2.51 -0.24
C THR A 262 -3.69 -1.26 -1.12
N ASP A 263 -3.37 -0.10 -0.53
CA ASP A 263 -3.41 1.21 -1.19
C ASP A 263 -2.17 2.05 -0.86
N THR A 264 -1.85 3.04 -1.70
CA THR A 264 -0.76 4.00 -1.49
C THR A 264 -1.06 5.09 -0.47
N HIS A 265 -2.33 5.34 -0.14
CA HIS A 265 -2.75 6.48 0.68
C HIS A 265 -2.76 6.19 2.19
N LEU A 266 -2.83 7.27 2.97
CA LEU A 266 -3.12 7.22 4.39
C LEU A 266 -4.50 6.59 4.64
N SER A 267 -4.62 5.83 5.72
CA SER A 267 -5.92 5.39 6.23
C SER A 267 -6.63 6.57 6.92
N PRO A 268 -7.93 6.50 7.25
CA PRO A 268 -8.61 7.53 8.04
C PRO A 268 -7.92 7.82 9.39
N ILE A 269 -7.25 6.83 9.98
CA ILE A 269 -6.48 7.03 11.22
C ILE A 269 -5.24 7.87 10.96
N GLY A 270 -4.49 7.58 9.90
CA GLY A 270 -3.32 8.36 9.49
C GLY A 270 -3.72 9.77 9.06
N THR A 271 -4.75 9.89 8.24
CA THR A 271 -5.29 11.17 7.77
C THR A 271 -5.76 12.03 8.92
N ARG A 272 -6.47 11.48 9.93
CA ARG A 272 -6.85 12.22 11.14
C ARG A 272 -5.64 12.79 11.87
N ARG A 273 -4.54 12.02 11.99
CA ARG A 273 -3.30 12.51 12.62
C ARG A 273 -2.71 13.65 11.83
N VAL A 274 -2.58 13.49 10.52
CA VAL A 274 -2.06 14.54 9.62
C VAL A 274 -2.93 15.78 9.68
N ALA A 275 -4.26 15.66 9.60
CA ALA A 275 -5.20 16.78 9.69
C ALA A 275 -5.05 17.56 11.01
N ALA A 276 -4.98 16.86 12.15
CA ALA A 276 -4.80 17.49 13.46
C ALA A 276 -3.47 18.24 13.60
N ASN A 277 -2.45 17.85 12.82
CA ASN A 277 -1.15 18.52 12.82
C ASN A 277 -1.10 19.65 11.79
N LEU A 278 -1.65 19.44 10.60
CA LEU A 278 -1.64 20.36 9.47
C LEU A 278 -2.51 21.60 9.70
N PHE A 279 -3.67 21.44 10.34
CA PHE A 279 -4.61 22.55 10.52
C PHE A 279 -4.41 23.32 11.84
N ALA A 280 -3.62 22.78 12.78
CA ALA A 280 -3.37 23.46 14.05
C ALA A 280 -2.66 24.83 13.91
N PRO A 281 -1.68 25.02 13.00
CA PRO A 281 -1.06 26.33 12.79
C PRO A 281 -1.99 27.39 12.18
N ILE A 282 -3.12 26.97 11.59
CA ILE A 282 -4.12 27.88 11.01
C ILE A 282 -5.04 28.39 12.13
N ASP A 283 -5.50 27.47 12.96
CA ASP A 283 -6.35 27.74 14.11
C ASP A 283 -6.10 26.67 15.17
N ASN A 284 -5.56 27.12 16.30
CA ASN A 284 -5.12 26.25 17.39
C ASN A 284 -6.25 25.38 17.96
N GLY A 285 -7.52 25.81 17.83
CA GLY A 285 -8.68 25.05 18.29
C GLY A 285 -8.91 23.77 17.47
N LEU A 286 -8.52 23.76 16.19
CA LEU A 286 -8.89 22.68 15.25
C LEU A 286 -8.29 21.34 15.60
N ARG A 287 -7.11 21.31 16.25
CA ARG A 287 -6.54 20.06 16.76
C ARG A 287 -7.50 19.35 17.73
N GLY A 288 -8.15 20.11 18.61
CA GLY A 288 -9.14 19.57 19.55
C GLY A 288 -10.39 19.07 18.84
N HIS A 289 -10.87 19.77 17.81
CA HIS A 289 -12.00 19.32 16.98
C HIS A 289 -11.68 18.00 16.27
N VAL A 290 -10.58 17.92 15.52
CA VAL A 290 -10.16 16.70 14.80
C VAL A 290 -10.01 15.51 15.73
N ASN A 291 -9.41 15.69 16.90
CA ASN A 291 -9.18 14.60 17.85
C ASN A 291 -10.47 14.07 18.50
N ARG A 292 -11.55 14.87 18.55
CA ARG A 292 -12.86 14.46 19.08
C ARG A 292 -13.68 13.64 18.08
N VAL A 293 -13.42 13.76 16.78
CA VAL A 293 -14.12 13.00 15.75
C VAL A 293 -13.86 11.51 15.92
N LYS A 294 -14.95 10.76 16.08
CA LYS A 294 -14.92 9.31 16.22
C LYS A 294 -14.85 8.68 14.83
N LEU A 295 -14.12 7.57 14.72
CA LEU A 295 -14.20 6.71 13.54
C LEU A 295 -15.27 5.64 13.86
N SER A 296 -16.54 6.05 13.82
CA SER A 296 -17.67 5.27 14.37
C SER A 296 -18.17 4.15 13.46
N SER A 297 -17.82 4.20 12.18
CA SER A 297 -18.31 3.26 11.17
C SER A 297 -17.19 2.40 10.60
N THR A 298 -17.56 1.29 9.96
CA THR A 298 -16.60 0.37 9.31
C THR A 298 -16.93 0.22 7.84
N LEU A 299 -15.89 0.24 7.01
CA LEU A 299 -16.00 0.07 5.56
C LEU A 299 -14.94 -0.92 5.09
N ALA A 300 -15.26 -1.69 4.04
CA ALA A 300 -14.27 -2.40 3.26
C ALA A 300 -14.06 -1.71 1.92
N ARG A 301 -12.81 -1.54 1.48
CA ARG A 301 -12.50 -0.92 0.19
C ARG A 301 -11.45 -1.70 -0.57
N ARG A 302 -11.49 -1.55 -1.89
CA ARG A 302 -10.35 -1.89 -2.74
C ARG A 302 -9.33 -0.76 -2.72
N GLY A 303 -8.05 -1.14 -2.64
CA GLY A 303 -6.95 -0.19 -2.79
C GLY A 303 -6.41 -0.12 -4.21
N ASP A 304 -5.74 0.98 -4.53
CA ASP A 304 -5.13 1.24 -5.84
C ASP A 304 -4.00 0.27 -6.22
N LEU A 305 -3.34 -0.38 -5.25
CA LEU A 305 -2.29 -1.38 -5.47
C LEU A 305 -2.84 -2.80 -5.61
N GLY A 306 -3.97 -3.12 -4.97
CA GLY A 306 -4.56 -4.47 -5.00
C GLY A 306 -4.84 -4.97 -6.41
N LYS A 307 -5.11 -4.04 -7.34
CA LYS A 307 -5.42 -4.33 -8.73
C LYS A 307 -4.27 -4.98 -9.53
N TYR A 308 -3.04 -4.96 -9.01
CA TYR A 308 -1.89 -5.58 -9.66
C TYR A 308 -1.71 -7.06 -9.26
N PHE A 309 -2.32 -7.51 -8.16
CA PHE A 309 -2.05 -8.83 -7.56
C PHE A 309 -3.04 -9.94 -7.96
N GLY A 310 -3.76 -9.79 -9.08
CA GLY A 310 -4.61 -10.84 -9.63
C GLY A 310 -5.93 -10.35 -10.21
N THR A 311 -6.84 -11.29 -10.50
CA THR A 311 -8.16 -11.02 -11.10
C THR A 311 -9.25 -10.66 -10.10
N GLN A 312 -9.10 -11.07 -8.84
CA GLN A 312 -10.08 -10.80 -7.78
C GLN A 312 -9.71 -9.53 -7.00
N PRO A 313 -10.72 -8.76 -6.56
CA PRO A 313 -10.47 -7.56 -5.77
C PRO A 313 -9.95 -7.90 -4.36
N PHE A 314 -8.85 -7.25 -3.96
CA PHE A 314 -8.41 -7.25 -2.57
C PHE A 314 -9.17 -6.17 -1.80
N TYR A 315 -9.89 -6.57 -0.76
CA TYR A 315 -10.54 -5.66 0.16
C TYR A 315 -9.78 -5.60 1.48
N GLU A 316 -9.67 -4.38 2.00
CA GLU A 316 -9.27 -4.14 3.37
C GLU A 316 -10.44 -3.52 4.13
N ARG A 317 -10.67 -4.00 5.35
CA ARG A 317 -11.64 -3.44 6.29
C ARG A 317 -10.97 -2.46 7.25
N PHE A 318 -11.58 -1.29 7.44
CA PHE A 318 -11.02 -0.21 8.25
C PHE A 318 -12.12 0.68 8.85
N PRO A 319 -11.83 1.35 9.98
CA PRO A 319 -12.77 2.30 10.56
C PRO A 319 -12.72 3.64 9.81
N ILE A 320 -13.88 4.25 9.62
CA ILE A 320 -14.07 5.57 9.01
C ILE A 320 -14.82 6.49 9.97
N ALA A 321 -14.59 7.79 9.86
CA ALA A 321 -15.57 8.78 10.27
C ALA A 321 -16.56 9.03 9.14
N VAL A 322 -17.81 9.30 9.51
CA VAL A 322 -18.89 9.79 8.65
C VAL A 322 -19.25 11.22 9.05
N ASP A 323 -19.98 11.95 8.20
CA ASP A 323 -20.30 13.35 8.45
C ASP A 323 -21.01 13.56 9.82
N ALA A 324 -21.87 12.62 10.23
CA ALA A 324 -22.51 12.66 11.55
C ALA A 324 -21.53 12.67 12.74
N ASP A 325 -20.30 12.17 12.59
CA ASP A 325 -19.27 12.20 13.65
C ASP A 325 -18.74 13.62 13.94
N PHE A 326 -19.00 14.59 13.05
CA PHE A 326 -18.69 16.01 13.25
C PHE A 326 -19.81 16.79 13.96
N GLY A 327 -20.96 16.18 14.22
CA GLY A 327 -22.09 16.82 14.88
C GLY A 327 -22.60 18.03 14.09
N ASP A 328 -22.75 19.17 14.77
CA ASP A 328 -23.31 20.39 14.16
C ASP A 328 -22.46 20.92 13.00
N ALA A 329 -21.13 20.73 13.03
CA ALA A 329 -20.22 21.21 11.98
C ALA A 329 -20.44 20.52 10.61
N ALA A 330 -21.12 19.37 10.58
CA ALA A 330 -21.49 18.72 9.33
C ALA A 330 -22.78 19.27 8.70
N ARG A 331 -23.63 19.94 9.48
CA ARG A 331 -24.95 20.40 9.01
C ARG A 331 -24.87 21.59 8.07
N GLY A 332 -23.78 22.35 8.11
CA GLY A 332 -23.58 23.53 7.27
C GLY A 332 -22.80 23.27 5.99
N VAL A 333 -22.33 22.04 5.75
CA VAL A 333 -21.42 21.74 4.64
C VAL A 333 -22.18 21.63 3.32
N ASP A 334 -21.87 22.54 2.40
CA ASP A 334 -22.39 22.54 1.04
C ASP A 334 -21.27 22.50 0.01
N ARG A 335 -21.40 21.64 -1.01
CA ARG A 335 -20.50 21.67 -2.18
C ARG A 335 -21.01 22.70 -3.17
N THR A 336 -20.31 23.84 -3.25
CA THR A 336 -20.71 24.99 -4.08
C THR A 336 -20.14 24.92 -5.50
N GLY A 337 -19.14 24.07 -5.74
CA GLY A 337 -18.61 23.87 -7.08
C GLY A 337 -17.75 22.62 -7.24
N TYR A 338 -17.68 22.13 -8.48
CA TYR A 338 -16.74 21.10 -8.89
C TYR A 338 -16.51 21.20 -10.40
N GLY A 339 -15.31 20.81 -10.85
CA GLY A 339 -15.04 20.68 -12.27
C GLY A 339 -13.73 19.97 -12.58
N ALA A 340 -13.44 19.86 -13.87
CA ALA A 340 -12.25 19.25 -14.43
C ALA A 340 -11.77 20.08 -15.63
N ALA A 341 -10.45 20.21 -15.80
CA ALA A 341 -9.89 20.68 -17.07
C ALA A 341 -10.12 19.65 -18.20
N GLU A 342 -10.23 20.11 -19.44
CA GLU A 342 -10.62 19.32 -20.62
C GLU A 342 -9.75 18.07 -20.90
N ASN A 343 -8.54 17.99 -20.31
CA ASN A 343 -7.55 16.95 -20.64
C ASN A 343 -7.61 15.68 -19.75
N GLY A 344 -8.69 15.47 -18.99
CA GLY A 344 -9.15 14.12 -18.58
C GLY A 344 -8.28 13.29 -17.62
N ARG A 345 -7.27 13.87 -16.95
CA ARG A 345 -6.54 13.23 -15.84
C ARG A 345 -6.81 13.99 -14.54
N HIS A 346 -6.44 13.44 -13.38
CA HIS A 346 -6.72 14.08 -12.09
C HIS A 346 -6.18 15.53 -11.96
N ARG A 347 -5.15 15.91 -12.74
CA ARG A 347 -4.65 17.29 -12.79
C ARG A 347 -5.71 18.24 -13.37
N GLY A 348 -5.99 19.32 -12.66
CA GLY A 348 -7.03 20.29 -13.05
C GLY A 348 -8.44 19.95 -12.53
N LEU A 349 -8.58 18.88 -11.74
CA LEU A 349 -9.79 18.71 -10.92
C LEU A 349 -9.85 19.76 -9.83
N TRP A 350 -11.06 20.24 -9.53
CA TRP A 350 -11.27 21.19 -8.46
C TRP A 350 -12.59 20.95 -7.73
N PHE A 351 -12.62 21.33 -6.45
CA PHE A 351 -13.77 21.18 -5.56
C PHE A 351 -13.85 22.39 -4.64
N ASP A 352 -15.04 22.97 -4.52
CA ASP A 352 -15.31 24.13 -3.68
C ASP A 352 -16.44 23.78 -2.69
N PHE A 353 -16.22 24.11 -1.43
CA PHE A 353 -17.13 23.88 -0.32
C PHE A 353 -17.29 25.15 0.51
N GLU A 354 -18.50 25.35 1.04
CA GLU A 354 -18.78 26.31 2.09
C GLU A 354 -19.36 25.58 3.31
N ASN A 355 -19.13 26.11 4.49
CA ASN A 355 -19.63 25.55 5.74
C ASN A 355 -20.03 26.63 6.74
N SER A 356 -21.33 26.90 6.83
CA SER A 356 -21.88 27.90 7.75
C SER A 356 -21.74 27.54 9.23
N ALA A 357 -21.49 26.26 9.53
CA ALA A 357 -21.36 25.72 10.88
C ALA A 357 -19.90 25.34 11.24
N ALA A 358 -18.94 25.76 10.41
CA ALA A 358 -17.53 25.43 10.63
C ALA A 358 -17.01 25.99 11.97
N PRO A 359 -16.16 25.22 12.69
CA PRO A 359 -15.54 25.71 13.91
C PRO A 359 -14.51 26.83 13.67
N SER A 360 -13.94 26.93 12.47
CA SER A 360 -13.11 28.07 12.07
C SER A 360 -13.82 28.91 11.01
N SER A 361 -13.80 30.23 11.19
CA SER A 361 -14.30 31.19 10.20
C SER A 361 -13.36 31.37 9.01
N ARG A 362 -12.17 30.76 9.03
CA ARG A 362 -11.13 30.91 8.00
C ARG A 362 -11.53 30.26 6.67
N SER A 363 -11.13 30.90 5.59
CA SER A 363 -11.18 30.40 4.22
C SER A 363 -9.84 29.80 3.79
N VAL A 364 -9.86 28.59 3.22
CA VAL A 364 -8.63 27.85 2.85
C VAL A 364 -8.65 27.45 1.39
N LEU A 365 -7.59 27.79 0.66
CA LEU A 365 -7.32 27.33 -0.70
C LEU A 365 -6.15 26.34 -0.70
N VAL A 366 -6.35 25.18 -1.31
CA VAL A 366 -5.35 24.10 -1.32
C VAL A 366 -4.92 23.77 -2.74
N PHE A 367 -3.62 23.78 -2.98
CA PHE A 367 -2.99 23.18 -4.16
C PHE A 367 -2.41 21.83 -3.74
N GLY A 368 -3.06 20.75 -4.15
CA GLY A 368 -2.81 19.42 -3.58
C GLY A 368 -2.98 18.26 -4.54
N SER A 369 -2.94 17.07 -3.94
CA SER A 369 -3.01 15.79 -4.64
C SER A 369 -4.23 14.96 -4.17
N SER A 370 -4.26 13.68 -4.55
CA SER A 370 -5.24 12.70 -4.07
C SER A 370 -5.32 12.57 -2.56
N SER A 371 -4.27 12.97 -1.83
CA SER A 371 -4.29 12.98 -0.37
C SER A 371 -5.30 13.97 0.21
N PHE A 372 -5.55 15.09 -0.48
CA PHE A 372 -6.67 15.99 -0.18
C PHE A 372 -7.98 15.50 -0.79
N GLY A 373 -7.93 14.96 -2.02
CA GLY A 373 -9.05 14.29 -2.66
C GLY A 373 -10.31 15.14 -2.82
N PRO A 374 -11.44 14.53 -3.23
CA PRO A 374 -12.72 15.23 -3.45
C PRO A 374 -13.47 15.62 -2.16
N GLY A 375 -12.97 15.23 -0.98
CA GLY A 375 -13.62 15.53 0.29
C GLY A 375 -14.82 14.64 0.66
N ASP A 376 -15.01 13.51 0.00
CA ASP A 376 -16.14 12.59 0.26
C ASP A 376 -15.93 11.64 1.45
N TYR A 377 -14.68 11.34 1.82
CA TYR A 377 -14.37 10.31 2.81
C TYR A 377 -13.24 10.72 3.74
N SER A 378 -13.27 10.24 4.99
CA SER A 378 -12.34 10.61 6.06
C SER A 378 -10.89 10.15 5.87
N GLU A 379 -10.59 9.32 4.86
CA GLU A 379 -9.19 9.12 4.41
C GLU A 379 -8.59 10.31 3.64
N HIS A 380 -9.40 11.26 3.18
CA HIS A 380 -8.96 12.42 2.44
C HIS A 380 -8.87 13.66 3.35
N LEU A 381 -7.78 14.43 3.27
CA LEU A 381 -7.63 15.67 4.04
C LEU A 381 -8.71 16.70 3.72
N GLY A 382 -9.24 16.70 2.49
CA GLY A 382 -10.34 17.58 2.09
C GLY A 382 -11.65 17.30 2.80
N TRP A 383 -11.89 16.05 3.23
CA TRP A 383 -13.07 15.71 4.03
C TRP A 383 -12.97 16.35 5.41
N TRP A 384 -11.77 16.42 5.98
CA TRP A 384 -11.54 17.15 7.23
C TRP A 384 -11.65 18.66 7.00
N ALA A 385 -11.06 19.19 5.92
CA ALA A 385 -11.07 20.62 5.63
C ALA A 385 -12.50 21.19 5.46
N LYS A 386 -13.37 20.53 4.68
CA LYS A 386 -14.76 21.01 4.47
C LYS A 386 -15.58 21.11 5.77
N HIS A 387 -15.26 20.30 6.77
CA HIS A 387 -15.93 20.32 8.07
C HIS A 387 -15.31 21.31 9.07
N LEU A 388 -14.09 21.78 8.83
CA LEU A 388 -13.32 22.59 9.78
C LEU A 388 -13.28 24.08 9.43
N PHE A 389 -13.42 24.43 8.15
CA PHE A 389 -13.26 25.78 7.62
C PHE A 389 -14.55 26.29 6.99
N SER A 390 -14.85 27.59 7.15
CA SER A 390 -16.05 28.22 6.60
C SER A 390 -16.08 28.17 5.07
N ARG A 391 -14.91 28.17 4.44
CA ARG A 391 -14.74 27.95 3.01
C ARG A 391 -13.51 27.09 2.76
N TYR A 392 -13.66 26.08 1.93
CA TYR A 392 -12.59 25.20 1.51
C TYR A 392 -12.61 25.04 0.00
N LYS A 393 -11.50 25.39 -0.66
CA LYS A 393 -11.30 25.20 -2.09
C LYS A 393 -10.09 24.32 -2.33
N MET A 394 -10.21 23.37 -3.25
CA MET A 394 -9.14 22.46 -3.65
C MET A 394 -8.89 22.56 -5.14
N ARG A 395 -7.62 22.67 -5.50
CA ARG A 395 -7.12 22.54 -6.87
C ARG A 395 -6.16 21.35 -6.88
N TRP A 396 -6.45 20.38 -7.74
CA TRP A 396 -5.61 19.20 -7.89
C TRP A 396 -4.45 19.50 -8.83
N GLN A 397 -3.42 20.15 -8.29
CA GLN A 397 -2.20 20.52 -8.99
C GLN A 397 -1.09 20.86 -7.98
N SER A 398 0.15 20.83 -8.45
CA SER A 398 1.32 21.18 -7.65
C SER A 398 1.72 22.64 -7.79
N GLU A 399 1.33 23.27 -8.89
CA GLU A 399 1.64 24.65 -9.27
C GLU A 399 0.64 25.61 -8.62
N PHE A 400 1.13 26.74 -8.12
CA PHE A 400 0.26 27.77 -7.56
C PHE A 400 -0.32 28.62 -8.70
N ASP A 401 -1.65 28.76 -8.69
CA ASP A 401 -2.40 29.69 -9.53
C ASP A 401 -2.51 31.01 -8.76
N TRP A 402 -1.56 31.92 -9.00
CA TRP A 402 -1.49 33.20 -8.31
C TRP A 402 -2.66 34.12 -8.63
N GLU A 403 -3.18 34.08 -9.87
CA GLU A 403 -4.36 34.85 -10.26
C GLU A 403 -5.61 34.39 -9.49
N LEU A 404 -5.75 33.08 -9.27
CA LEU A 404 -6.79 32.53 -8.41
C LEU A 404 -6.61 32.97 -6.95
N ILE A 405 -5.39 32.93 -6.41
CA ILE A 405 -5.13 33.38 -5.03
C ILE A 405 -5.50 34.86 -4.87
N GLU A 406 -5.09 35.71 -5.81
CA GLU A 406 -5.36 37.15 -5.80
C GLU A 406 -6.85 37.47 -5.95
N ARG A 407 -7.57 36.69 -6.77
CA ARG A 407 -9.01 36.83 -6.98
C ARG A 407 -9.82 36.37 -5.78
N GLU A 408 -9.48 35.23 -5.20
CA GLU A 408 -10.23 34.60 -4.11
C GLU A 408 -9.91 35.19 -2.75
N ARG A 409 -8.69 35.73 -2.57
CA ARG A 409 -8.17 36.28 -1.30
C ARG A 409 -8.45 35.36 -0.10
N PRO A 410 -8.01 34.09 -0.13
CA PRO A 410 -8.21 33.19 0.99
C PRO A 410 -7.45 33.68 2.23
N ASP A 411 -7.89 33.29 3.42
CA ASP A 411 -7.11 33.52 4.64
C ASP A 411 -5.82 32.69 4.63
N VAL A 412 -5.89 31.49 4.06
CA VAL A 412 -4.77 30.52 4.04
C VAL A 412 -4.64 29.86 2.68
N VAL A 413 -3.39 29.72 2.22
CA VAL A 413 -3.03 28.84 1.11
C VAL A 413 -2.20 27.66 1.63
N ILE A 414 -2.59 26.45 1.24
CA ILE A 414 -1.85 25.22 1.56
C ILE A 414 -1.25 24.61 0.29
N GLY A 415 0.07 24.47 0.27
CA GLY A 415 0.79 23.64 -0.68
C GLY A 415 0.94 22.22 -0.15
N GLN A 416 0.47 21.22 -0.89
CA GLN A 416 0.63 19.81 -0.54
C GLN A 416 1.17 18.99 -1.71
N THR A 417 2.30 18.31 -1.48
CA THR A 417 2.77 17.24 -2.37
C THR A 417 3.12 15.99 -1.57
N ILE A 418 3.55 14.95 -2.27
CA ILE A 418 3.93 13.65 -1.70
C ILE A 418 5.40 13.42 -2.02
N GLU A 419 6.12 12.78 -1.11
CA GLU A 419 7.55 12.47 -1.23
C GLU A 419 7.93 11.91 -2.62
N ARG A 420 7.16 10.96 -3.19
CA ARG A 420 7.44 10.39 -4.52
C ARG A 420 7.35 11.36 -5.70
N PHE A 421 6.74 12.53 -5.53
CA PHE A 421 6.63 13.55 -6.58
C PHE A 421 7.73 14.62 -6.50
N MET A 422 8.54 14.61 -5.43
CA MET A 422 9.62 15.58 -5.26
C MET A 422 10.71 15.60 -6.34
N PRO A 423 10.98 14.54 -7.13
CA PRO A 423 11.97 14.65 -8.21
C PRO A 423 11.62 15.70 -9.27
N GLU A 424 10.34 16.09 -9.38
CA GLU A 424 9.85 17.14 -10.26
C GLU A 424 9.51 18.38 -9.39
N VAL A 425 10.28 19.45 -9.54
CA VAL A 425 10.05 20.72 -8.84
C VAL A 425 9.03 21.54 -9.65
N PRO A 426 7.89 21.96 -9.08
CA PRO A 426 6.92 22.80 -9.77
C PRO A 426 7.49 24.16 -10.16
N THR A 427 6.84 24.83 -11.11
CA THR A 427 7.29 26.13 -11.62
C THR A 427 6.84 27.33 -10.77
N SER A 428 5.74 27.20 -10.03
CA SER A 428 5.14 28.28 -9.22
C SER A 428 4.58 27.76 -7.93
#